data_AF-A0A3B9ALN8-F1
#
_entry.id   AF-A0A3B9ALN8-F1
#
_cell.length_a   1.000
_cell.length_b   1.000
_cell.length_c   1.000
_cell.angle_alpha   90.00
_cell.angle_beta   90.00
_cell.angle_gamma   90.00
#
_symmetry.space_group_name_H-M   'P 1'
#
loop_
_entity.id
_entity.type
_entity.pdbx_description
1 polymer ?
#
loop_
_entity_poly.entity_id
_entity_poly.type
_entity_poly.pdbx_seq_one_letter_code
_entity_poly.pdbx_strand_id
1 'polypeptide(L)'
;MEDIELIEQYLRGELTPEAHQQFENRLATDQNLRQETELHRYAIYVVRQEARNELKAALKSRLSPGTFQPKRSFRWLLWTLGILVVAAGVVFWKFQYHQKNDVEPSQQLLLPDTTHRAESPEIPVQGAPSMPSPATNPDIQRIYAANFSPYTSNELQTLARAASDDDPFTQFVQAYLNRDFKNALKKFEMLSDEDKTNENILFLRANALLATNQASAAIPILDKICSDKTSTYLPDAQWYAGLAYLKANDLKRAKSYFKEIAASSRGKHPYAEKATKLLNTDLHK
;
A
#
# COMPACT_ATOMS: atom_id res chain seq x y z
N MET A 1 13.84 -4.51 -29.90
CA MET A 1 13.59 -5.96 -29.89
C MET A 1 14.47 -6.65 -28.84
N GLU A 2 15.75 -6.31 -28.72
CA GLU A 2 16.69 -6.89 -27.74
C GLU A 2 16.29 -6.65 -26.26
N ASP A 3 15.72 -5.48 -25.94
CA ASP A 3 15.31 -5.17 -24.55
C ASP A 3 14.09 -5.97 -24.05
N ILE A 4 13.14 -6.32 -24.94
CA ILE A 4 11.95 -7.11 -24.56
C ILE A 4 12.36 -8.53 -24.16
N GLU A 5 13.25 -9.15 -24.92
CA GLU A 5 13.74 -10.51 -24.61
C GLU A 5 14.54 -10.53 -23.30
N LEU A 6 15.31 -9.47 -23.04
CA LEU A 6 16.06 -9.30 -21.79
C LEU A 6 15.12 -9.09 -20.59
N ILE A 7 14.05 -8.30 -20.74
CA ILE A 7 12.98 -8.14 -19.75
C ILE A 7 12.34 -9.50 -19.44
N GLU A 8 12.01 -10.29 -20.45
CA GLU A 8 11.38 -11.59 -20.24
C GLU A 8 12.29 -12.57 -19.48
N GLN A 9 13.55 -12.69 -19.88
CA GLN A 9 14.53 -13.56 -19.22
C GLN A 9 14.76 -13.09 -17.77
N TYR A 10 14.82 -11.78 -17.53
CA TYR A 10 14.90 -11.20 -16.20
C TYR A 10 13.70 -11.59 -15.33
N LEU A 11 12.47 -11.49 -15.86
CA LEU A 11 11.24 -11.84 -15.14
C LEU A 11 11.05 -13.34 -14.91
N ARG A 12 11.67 -14.19 -15.73
CA ARG A 12 11.75 -15.65 -15.53
C ARG A 12 12.88 -16.08 -14.59
N GLY A 13 13.82 -15.19 -14.28
CA GLY A 13 15.00 -15.49 -13.46
C GLY A 13 16.07 -16.29 -14.21
N GLU A 14 16.14 -16.12 -15.53
CA GLU A 14 17.04 -16.86 -16.43
C GLU A 14 18.36 -16.13 -16.73
N LEU A 15 18.49 -14.88 -16.29
CA LEU A 15 19.73 -14.11 -16.47
C LEU A 15 20.87 -14.65 -15.59
N THR A 16 22.09 -14.60 -16.13
CA THR A 16 23.29 -14.83 -15.31
C THR A 16 23.42 -13.73 -14.24
N PRO A 17 24.12 -13.96 -13.11
CA PRO A 17 24.26 -12.96 -12.05
C PRO A 17 24.81 -11.62 -12.55
N GLU A 18 25.77 -11.65 -13.48
CA GLU A 18 26.38 -10.47 -14.08
C GLU A 18 25.37 -9.72 -14.96
N ALA A 19 24.62 -10.44 -15.80
CA ALA A 19 23.58 -9.85 -16.65
C ALA A 19 22.42 -9.29 -15.83
N HIS A 20 22.06 -9.97 -14.73
CA HIS A 20 21.05 -9.50 -13.79
C HIS A 20 21.47 -8.18 -13.13
N GLN A 21 22.71 -8.09 -12.64
CA GLN A 21 23.21 -6.86 -12.04
C GLN A 21 23.33 -5.70 -13.05
N GLN A 22 23.77 -5.98 -14.28
CA GLN A 22 23.79 -4.98 -15.36
C GLN A 22 22.38 -4.49 -15.71
N PHE A 23 21.41 -5.40 -15.74
CA PHE A 23 20.01 -5.07 -15.99
C PHE A 23 19.42 -4.21 -14.86
N GLU A 24 19.67 -4.55 -13.60
CA GLU A 24 19.25 -3.75 -12.43
C GLU A 24 19.87 -2.34 -12.43
N ASN A 25 21.14 -2.24 -12.81
CA ASN A 25 21.79 -0.93 -12.95
C ASN A 25 21.14 -0.09 -14.06
N ARG A 26 20.80 -0.72 -15.20
CA ARG A 26 20.06 -0.07 -16.28
C ARG A 26 18.65 0.33 -15.83
N LEU A 27 17.96 -0.51 -15.05
CA LEU A 27 16.67 -0.14 -14.46
C LEU A 27 16.80 1.10 -13.57
N ALA A 28 17.89 1.27 -12.81
CA ALA A 28 18.05 2.46 -11.97
C ALA A 28 18.13 3.76 -12.78
N THR A 29 18.77 3.73 -13.95
CA THR A 29 19.09 4.92 -14.75
C THR A 29 18.10 5.16 -15.89
N ASP A 30 17.59 4.10 -16.52
CA ASP A 30 16.71 4.17 -17.68
C ASP A 30 15.24 4.11 -17.23
N GLN A 31 14.55 5.23 -17.42
CA GLN A 31 13.14 5.34 -17.08
C GLN A 31 12.25 4.51 -18.00
N ASN A 32 12.57 4.44 -19.30
CA ASN A 32 11.75 3.73 -20.28
C ASN A 32 11.85 2.22 -20.06
N LEU A 33 13.06 1.71 -19.85
CA LEU A 33 13.29 0.29 -19.54
C LEU A 33 12.58 -0.13 -18.25
N ARG A 34 12.55 0.74 -17.23
CA ARG A 34 11.77 0.52 -16.00
C ARG A 34 10.28 0.41 -16.27
N GLN A 35 9.72 1.37 -17.01
CA GLN A 35 8.30 1.39 -17.33
C GLN A 35 7.88 0.14 -18.11
N GLU A 36 8.70 -0.25 -19.09
CA GLU A 36 8.47 -1.45 -19.90
C GLU A 36 8.58 -2.74 -19.07
N THR A 37 9.57 -2.83 -18.17
CA THR A 37 9.72 -3.98 -17.25
C THR A 37 8.53 -4.11 -16.32
N GLU A 38 8.03 -3.01 -15.76
CA GLU A 38 6.87 -3.01 -14.87
C GLU A 38 5.57 -3.35 -15.61
N LEU A 39 5.42 -2.90 -16.87
CA LEU A 39 4.30 -3.32 -17.72
C LEU A 39 4.29 -4.85 -17.93
N HIS A 40 5.45 -5.45 -18.17
CA HIS A 40 5.58 -6.90 -18.32
C HIS A 40 5.35 -7.64 -16.99
N ARG A 41 5.82 -7.12 -15.85
CA ARG A 41 5.47 -7.67 -14.52
C ARG A 41 3.96 -7.69 -14.29
N TYR A 42 3.29 -6.60 -14.66
CA TYR A 42 1.84 -6.46 -14.51
C TYR A 42 1.08 -7.42 -15.42
N ALA A 43 1.47 -7.55 -16.69
CA ALA A 43 0.87 -8.52 -17.62
C ALA A 43 1.00 -9.96 -17.10
N ILE A 44 2.18 -10.35 -16.60
CA ILE A 44 2.41 -11.66 -15.97
C ILE A 44 1.54 -11.85 -14.72
N TYR A 45 1.39 -10.80 -13.90
CA TYR A 45 0.56 -10.84 -12.71
C TYR A 45 -0.92 -11.08 -13.03
N VAL A 46 -1.48 -10.37 -14.01
CA VAL A 46 -2.89 -10.51 -14.43
C VAL A 46 -3.16 -11.91 -14.97
N VAL A 47 -2.31 -12.42 -15.87
CA VAL A 47 -2.43 -13.78 -16.43
C VAL A 47 -2.35 -14.84 -15.33
N ARG A 48 -1.45 -14.67 -14.34
CA ARG A 48 -1.36 -15.58 -13.19
C ARG A 48 -2.62 -15.56 -12.34
N GLN A 49 -3.27 -14.41 -12.15
CA GLN A 49 -4.49 -14.32 -11.34
C GLN A 49 -5.66 -15.04 -12.00
N GLU A 50 -5.83 -14.87 -13.31
CA GLU A 50 -6.83 -15.59 -14.09
C GLU A 50 -6.60 -17.11 -14.02
N ALA A 51 -5.38 -17.56 -14.31
CA ALA A 51 -4.99 -18.97 -14.18
C ALA A 51 -5.18 -19.51 -12.74
N ARG A 52 -4.95 -18.68 -11.72
CA ARG A 52 -5.17 -19.07 -10.31
C ARG A 52 -6.65 -19.18 -9.97
N ASN A 53 -7.49 -18.32 -10.54
CA ASN A 53 -8.93 -18.35 -10.35
C ASN A 53 -9.56 -19.53 -11.07
N GLU A 54 -9.13 -19.82 -12.30
CA GLU A 54 -9.49 -21.03 -13.04
C GLU A 54 -9.05 -22.29 -12.31
N LEU A 55 -7.80 -22.33 -11.83
CA LEU A 55 -7.29 -23.45 -11.04
C LEU A 55 -8.09 -23.65 -9.75
N LYS A 56 -8.43 -22.56 -9.04
CA LYS A 56 -9.30 -22.62 -7.85
C LYS A 56 -10.70 -23.13 -8.18
N ALA A 57 -11.29 -22.68 -9.29
CA ALA A 57 -12.59 -23.13 -9.75
C ALA A 57 -12.56 -24.62 -10.13
N ALA A 58 -11.53 -25.06 -10.85
CA ALA A 58 -11.30 -26.45 -11.24
C ALA A 58 -11.03 -27.37 -10.03
N LEU A 59 -10.28 -26.90 -9.03
CA LEU A 59 -10.07 -27.64 -7.78
C LEU A 59 -11.37 -27.75 -6.98
N LYS A 60 -12.16 -26.67 -6.91
CA LYS A 60 -13.44 -26.65 -6.19
C LYS A 60 -14.49 -27.57 -6.84
N SER A 61 -14.48 -27.69 -8.17
CA SER A 61 -15.40 -28.60 -8.88
C SER A 61 -14.99 -30.07 -8.80
N ARG A 62 -13.69 -30.35 -8.61
CA ARG A 62 -13.16 -31.72 -8.44
C ARG A 62 -13.11 -32.20 -6.99
N LEU A 63 -13.20 -31.30 -6.01
CA LEU A 63 -13.26 -31.63 -4.59
C LEU A 63 -14.72 -31.68 -4.11
N SER A 64 -15.36 -32.84 -4.22
CA SER A 64 -16.61 -33.12 -3.49
C SER A 64 -16.32 -33.14 -1.97
N PRO A 65 -17.23 -32.67 -1.09
CA PRO A 65 -17.13 -32.89 0.35
C PRO A 65 -17.48 -34.35 0.69
N GLY A 66 -16.65 -35.29 0.22
CA GLY A 66 -16.73 -36.70 0.55
C GLY A 66 -15.97 -36.96 1.85
N THR A 67 -16.72 -37.10 2.95
CA THR A 67 -16.39 -37.74 4.23
C THR A 67 -14.92 -38.10 4.45
N PHE A 68 -14.12 -37.11 4.89
CA PHE A 68 -12.81 -37.38 5.47
C PHE A 68 -13.00 -37.85 6.92
N GLN A 69 -13.02 -39.17 7.11
CA GLN A 69 -12.92 -39.80 8.43
C GLN A 69 -11.41 -39.91 8.78
N PRO A 70 -10.86 -39.11 9.72
CA PRO A 70 -9.43 -39.14 9.98
C PRO A 70 -9.06 -40.45 10.71
N LYS A 71 -8.35 -41.35 10.02
CA LYS A 71 -7.68 -42.49 10.64
C LYS A 71 -6.22 -42.11 10.97
N ARG A 72 -5.84 -42.30 12.25
CA ARG A 72 -4.49 -42.25 12.87
C ARG A 72 -3.37 -42.71 11.90
N SER A 73 -2.15 -42.16 11.81
CA SER A 73 -1.30 -41.41 12.74
C SER A 73 -0.26 -40.51 12.01
N PHE A 74 -0.14 -39.26 12.45
CA PHE A 74 0.66 -38.18 11.83
C PHE A 74 2.13 -38.10 12.32
N ARG A 75 2.78 -39.24 12.64
CA ARG A 75 4.14 -39.22 13.24
C ARG A 75 5.28 -39.55 12.28
N TRP A 76 5.00 -39.97 11.05
CA TRP A 76 6.05 -40.37 10.09
C TRP A 76 6.50 -39.25 9.13
N LEU A 77 5.77 -38.13 9.05
CA LEU A 77 6.07 -37.04 8.11
C LEU A 77 7.08 -35.99 8.61
N LEU A 78 7.52 -36.06 9.88
CA LEU A 78 8.41 -35.06 10.48
C LEU A 78 9.92 -35.33 10.29
N TRP A 79 10.33 -36.48 9.74
CA TRP A 79 11.75 -36.83 9.60
C TRP A 79 12.37 -36.46 8.24
N THR A 80 11.58 -36.14 7.20
CA THR A 80 12.11 -35.76 5.88
C THR A 80 12.42 -34.26 5.76
N LEU A 81 11.86 -33.41 6.64
CA LEU A 81 12.09 -31.95 6.60
C LEU A 81 13.44 -31.54 7.23
N GLY A 82 14.01 -32.36 8.10
CA GLY A 82 15.27 -32.06 8.79
C GLY A 82 16.51 -32.08 7.89
N ILE A 83 16.53 -32.93 6.86
CA ILE A 83 17.71 -33.11 5.99
C ILE A 83 17.87 -31.95 5.00
N LEU A 84 16.76 -31.34 4.53
CA LEU A 84 16.80 -30.20 3.61
C LEU A 84 17.28 -28.89 4.27
N VAL A 85 16.97 -28.68 5.55
CA VAL A 85 17.40 -27.48 6.29
C VAL A 85 18.91 -27.48 6.55
N VAL A 86 19.51 -28.65 6.79
CA VAL A 86 20.96 -28.77 7.01
C VAL A 86 21.76 -28.52 5.72
N ALA A 87 21.28 -29.01 4.58
CA ALA A 87 21.93 -28.78 3.29
C ALA A 87 21.93 -27.28 2.90
N ALA A 88 20.81 -26.58 3.12
CA ALA A 88 20.71 -25.14 2.89
C ALA A 88 21.63 -24.33 3.84
N GLY A 89 21.81 -24.78 5.08
CA GLY A 89 22.70 -24.16 6.05
C GLY A 89 24.18 -24.23 5.66
N VAL A 90 24.65 -25.34 5.09
CA VAL A 90 26.05 -25.51 4.65
C VAL A 90 26.39 -24.61 3.45
N VAL A 91 25.44 -24.44 2.52
CA VAL A 91 25.58 -23.53 1.37
C VAL A 91 25.62 -22.07 1.85
N PHE A 92 24.76 -21.70 2.81
CA PHE A 92 24.74 -20.36 3.41
C PHE A 92 26.02 -20.05 4.21
N TRP A 93 26.59 -21.04 4.90
CA TRP A 93 27.84 -20.88 5.66
C TRP A 93 29.06 -20.68 4.76
N LYS A 94 29.12 -21.39 3.62
CA LYS A 94 30.16 -21.17 2.61
C LYS A 94 30.08 -19.78 1.95
N PHE A 95 28.88 -19.23 1.81
CA PHE A 95 28.63 -17.91 1.22
C PHE A 95 29.04 -16.76 2.18
N GLN A 96 28.79 -16.90 3.48
CA GLN A 96 29.17 -15.92 4.51
C GLN A 96 30.68 -15.85 4.75
N TYR A 97 31.41 -16.96 4.58
CA TYR A 97 32.85 -17.02 4.83
C TYR A 97 33.69 -16.25 3.79
N HIS A 98 33.17 -16.01 2.58
CA HIS A 98 33.95 -15.39 1.50
C HIS A 98 33.96 -13.84 1.51
N GLN A 99 33.15 -13.16 2.33
CA GLN A 99 33.09 -11.69 2.34
C GLN A 99 34.08 -11.00 3.32
N LYS A 100 34.82 -11.74 4.16
CA LYS A 100 35.53 -11.15 5.31
C LYS A 100 37.04 -10.86 5.11
N ASN A 101 37.64 -11.16 3.95
CA ASN A 101 39.12 -11.17 3.85
C ASN A 101 39.80 -10.11 2.97
N ASP A 102 39.10 -9.13 2.39
CA ASP A 102 39.77 -8.06 1.62
C ASP A 102 39.51 -6.68 2.22
N VAL A 103 40.21 -6.35 3.31
CA VAL A 103 40.41 -4.96 3.77
C VAL A 103 41.85 -4.80 4.23
N GLU A 104 42.68 -4.11 3.44
CA GLU A 104 43.98 -3.57 3.87
C GLU A 104 43.88 -2.05 4.17
N PRO A 105 44.71 -1.48 5.07
CA PRO A 105 44.42 -0.20 5.72
C PRO A 105 45.28 1.02 5.32
N SER A 106 44.72 2.21 5.62
CA SER A 106 45.33 3.54 5.86
C SER A 106 45.73 4.38 4.62
N GLN A 107 45.51 5.70 4.59
CA GLN A 107 46.23 6.71 5.38
C GLN A 107 45.41 7.96 5.76
N GLN A 108 45.76 8.51 6.94
CA GLN A 108 45.40 9.83 7.47
C GLN A 108 46.31 10.93 6.89
N LEU A 109 45.79 12.16 6.74
CA LEU A 109 46.58 13.38 6.98
C LEU A 109 45.69 14.61 7.28
N LEU A 110 45.73 14.99 8.56
CA LEU A 110 45.72 16.29 9.24
C LEU A 110 44.82 17.47 8.79
N LEU A 111 44.17 18.05 9.82
CA LEU A 111 43.36 19.27 9.90
C LEU A 111 44.17 20.56 9.59
N PRO A 112 43.49 21.70 9.41
CA PRO A 112 43.45 22.59 10.57
C PRO A 112 42.07 23.14 10.95
N ASP A 113 42.06 23.54 12.20
CA ASP A 113 41.07 24.23 13.01
C ASP A 113 40.32 25.37 12.29
N THR A 114 39.02 25.46 12.53
CA THR A 114 38.37 26.77 12.70
C THR A 114 37.06 26.60 13.44
N THR A 115 37.15 26.94 14.72
CA THR A 115 36.09 27.40 15.60
C THR A 115 35.12 28.32 14.85
N HIS A 116 33.81 28.06 14.88
CA HIS A 116 32.80 29.10 15.09
C HIS A 116 31.51 28.54 15.67
N ARG A 117 31.34 28.89 16.94
CA ARG A 117 30.12 29.01 17.72
C ARG A 117 29.17 30.02 17.09
N ALA A 118 27.89 29.68 16.95
CA ALA A 118 26.76 30.58 17.14
C ALA A 118 25.46 29.77 17.29
N GLU A 119 24.60 30.28 18.17
CA GLU A 119 23.43 29.66 18.77
C GLU A 119 22.20 30.51 18.38
N SER A 120 21.10 29.85 17.96
CA SER A 120 19.68 30.31 17.98
C SER A 120 19.24 31.55 17.16
N PRO A 121 17.92 31.84 16.97
CA PRO A 121 16.70 31.14 17.44
C PRO A 121 15.58 30.91 16.39
N GLU A 122 14.58 30.12 16.81
CA GLU A 122 13.24 29.99 16.22
C GLU A 122 12.49 31.33 16.09
N ILE A 123 11.68 31.48 15.04
CA ILE A 123 10.56 32.43 15.00
C ILE A 123 9.23 31.64 14.95
N PRO A 124 8.26 31.96 15.83
CA PRO A 124 6.96 31.31 15.87
C PRO A 124 5.99 31.93 14.87
N VAL A 125 5.29 31.10 14.09
CA VAL A 125 4.15 31.54 13.28
C VAL A 125 2.86 31.20 14.01
N GLN A 126 2.28 32.20 14.67
CA GLN A 126 0.93 32.17 15.22
C GLN A 126 -0.12 32.52 14.14
N GLY A 127 -1.26 31.81 14.20
CA GLY A 127 -2.57 32.45 14.06
C GLY A 127 -3.19 32.52 12.66
N ALA A 128 -3.87 31.45 12.24
CA ALA A 128 -5.05 31.56 11.36
C ALA A 128 -6.27 31.02 12.12
N PRO A 129 -7.46 31.64 11.99
CA PRO A 129 -8.60 31.39 12.87
C PRO A 129 -9.19 30.00 12.62
N SER A 130 -9.11 29.15 13.63
CA SER A 130 -9.82 27.88 13.70
C SER A 130 -11.32 28.15 13.84
N MET A 131 -12.11 27.85 12.82
CA MET A 131 -13.55 27.62 12.97
C MET A 131 -13.75 26.55 14.08
N PRO A 132 -14.79 26.68 14.92
CA PRO A 132 -14.99 25.79 16.06
C PRO A 132 -15.24 24.36 15.57
N SER A 133 -14.22 23.51 15.67
CA SER A 133 -14.37 22.06 15.52
C SER A 133 -15.20 21.56 16.71
N PRO A 134 -16.24 20.72 16.50
CA PRO A 134 -16.93 20.08 17.61
C PRO A 134 -15.89 19.35 18.45
N ALA A 135 -15.88 19.62 19.76
CA ALA A 135 -14.90 19.15 20.74
C ALA A 135 -14.53 17.69 20.46
N THR A 136 -13.38 17.48 19.80
CA THR A 136 -13.07 16.20 19.20
C THR A 136 -12.51 15.31 20.30
N ASN A 137 -13.21 14.23 20.63
CA ASN A 137 -12.81 13.30 21.68
C ASN A 137 -11.32 12.88 21.49
N PRO A 138 -10.41 13.19 22.43
CA PRO A 138 -8.97 12.93 22.27
C PRO A 138 -8.64 11.47 21.97
N ASP A 139 -9.42 10.53 22.52
CA ASP A 139 -9.25 9.11 22.22
C ASP A 139 -9.58 8.80 20.76
N ILE A 140 -10.68 9.36 20.24
CA ILE A 140 -11.06 9.19 18.83
C ILE A 140 -9.99 9.76 17.91
N GLN A 141 -9.42 10.92 18.24
CA GLN A 141 -8.34 11.51 17.45
C GLN A 141 -7.12 10.60 17.39
N ARG A 142 -6.70 10.07 18.55
CA ARG A 142 -5.57 9.17 18.67
C ARG A 142 -5.80 7.87 17.88
N ILE A 143 -6.96 7.26 18.03
CA ILE A 143 -7.32 6.02 17.33
C ILE A 143 -7.35 6.26 15.82
N TYR A 144 -7.98 7.35 15.38
CA TYR A 144 -8.01 7.71 13.96
C TYR A 144 -6.60 7.94 13.41
N ALA A 145 -5.78 8.74 14.08
CA ALA A 145 -4.41 9.04 13.64
C ALA A 145 -3.53 7.77 13.54
N ALA A 146 -3.73 6.79 14.42
CA ALA A 146 -3.00 5.52 14.38
C ALA A 146 -3.43 4.60 13.22
N ASN A 147 -4.60 4.83 12.61
CA ASN A 147 -5.21 3.91 11.64
C ASN A 147 -5.49 4.54 10.26
N PHE A 148 -5.44 5.86 10.16
CA PHE A 148 -5.59 6.59 8.90
C PHE A 148 -4.23 6.85 8.26
N SER A 149 -4.10 6.45 7.00
CA SER A 149 -3.08 6.94 6.07
C SER A 149 -3.81 7.37 4.81
N PRO A 150 -3.42 8.46 4.14
CA PRO A 150 -3.95 8.78 2.82
C PRO A 150 -3.76 7.59 1.87
N TYR A 151 -4.80 7.25 1.12
CA TYR A 151 -4.74 6.21 0.10
C TYR A 151 -3.72 6.53 -0.98
N THR A 152 -2.95 5.54 -1.42
CA THR A 152 -2.02 5.64 -2.55
C THR A 152 -1.96 4.31 -3.28
N SER A 153 -1.78 4.33 -4.60
CA SER A 153 -1.54 3.15 -5.42
C SER A 153 -0.53 3.46 -6.53
N ASN A 154 -0.01 2.43 -7.21
CA ASN A 154 0.92 2.64 -8.33
C ASN A 154 0.19 3.22 -9.55
N GLU A 155 -1.07 2.84 -9.76
CA GLU A 155 -1.93 3.36 -10.81
C GLU A 155 -2.12 4.88 -10.66
N LEU A 156 -2.30 5.36 -9.43
CA LEU A 156 -2.37 6.79 -9.14
C LEU A 156 -1.08 7.54 -9.49
N GLN A 157 0.08 6.93 -9.26
CA GLN A 157 1.37 7.54 -9.61
C GLN A 157 1.57 7.61 -11.13
N THR A 158 1.16 6.58 -11.87
CA THR A 158 1.20 6.58 -13.33
C THR A 158 0.28 7.65 -13.90
N LEU A 159 -0.93 7.76 -13.36
CA LEU A 159 -1.94 8.73 -13.78
C LEU A 159 -1.45 10.18 -13.65
N ALA A 160 -0.77 10.51 -12.56
CA ALA A 160 -0.21 11.84 -12.32
C ALA A 160 0.94 12.23 -13.26
N ARG A 161 1.56 11.26 -13.94
CA ARG A 161 2.68 11.45 -14.87
C ARG A 161 2.26 11.41 -16.34
N ALA A 162 1.12 10.81 -16.65
CA ALA A 162 0.72 10.50 -18.03
C ALA A 162 0.02 11.66 -18.75
N ALA A 163 -0.39 12.70 -18.02
CA ALA A 163 -1.20 13.78 -18.58
C ALA A 163 -0.50 15.14 -18.45
N SER A 164 -0.88 16.07 -19.33
CA SER A 164 -0.31 17.42 -19.42
C SER A 164 -0.51 18.20 -18.12
N ASP A 165 0.46 19.04 -17.75
CA ASP A 165 0.41 19.88 -16.54
C ASP A 165 -0.82 20.81 -16.47
N ASP A 166 -1.47 21.08 -17.60
CA ASP A 166 -2.68 21.92 -17.69
C ASP A 166 -4.01 21.19 -17.45
N ASP A 167 -4.02 19.86 -17.37
CA ASP A 167 -5.24 19.07 -17.18
C ASP A 167 -5.73 19.16 -15.71
N PRO A 168 -6.97 19.65 -15.43
CA PRO A 168 -7.49 19.80 -14.08
C PRO A 168 -7.50 18.51 -13.25
N PHE A 169 -7.76 17.37 -13.89
CA PHE A 169 -7.74 16.07 -13.24
C PHE A 169 -6.33 15.69 -12.79
N THR A 170 -5.35 15.88 -13.66
CA THR A 170 -3.93 15.66 -13.35
C THR A 170 -3.45 16.55 -12.22
N GLN A 171 -3.83 17.84 -12.24
CA GLN A 171 -3.51 18.77 -11.16
C GLN A 171 -4.15 18.36 -9.83
N PHE A 172 -5.37 17.80 -9.86
CA PHE A 172 -6.03 17.23 -8.67
C PHE A 172 -5.20 16.06 -8.10
N VAL A 173 -4.85 15.09 -8.94
CA VAL A 173 -4.10 13.89 -8.50
C VAL A 173 -2.69 14.26 -8.04
N GLN A 174 -1.98 15.16 -8.74
CA GLN A 174 -0.66 15.63 -8.35
C GLN A 174 -0.70 16.35 -6.98
N ALA A 175 -1.64 17.26 -6.78
CA ALA A 175 -1.82 17.93 -5.48
C ALA A 175 -2.09 16.92 -4.36
N TYR A 176 -2.90 15.90 -4.63
CA TYR A 176 -3.18 14.81 -3.70
C TYR A 176 -1.93 14.00 -3.35
N LEU A 177 -1.14 13.57 -4.36
CA LEU A 177 0.09 12.80 -4.16
C LEU A 177 1.17 13.60 -3.42
N ASN A 178 1.22 14.91 -3.64
CA ASN A 178 2.08 15.85 -2.91
C ASN A 178 1.61 16.13 -1.48
N ARG A 179 0.53 15.48 -1.03
CA ARG A 179 -0.12 15.68 0.28
C ARG A 179 -0.67 17.08 0.51
N ASP A 180 -0.80 17.89 -0.54
CA ASP A 180 -1.50 19.17 -0.50
C ASP A 180 -3.01 18.95 -0.68
N PHE A 181 -3.61 18.31 0.30
CA PHE A 181 -5.02 17.91 0.26
C PHE A 181 -5.97 19.12 0.17
N LYS A 182 -5.59 20.27 0.74
CA LYS A 182 -6.38 21.49 0.64
C LYS A 182 -6.42 21.99 -0.79
N ASN A 183 -5.29 22.01 -1.47
CA ASN A 183 -5.24 22.38 -2.88
C ASN A 183 -5.88 21.33 -3.78
N ALA A 184 -5.70 20.03 -3.50
CA ALA A 184 -6.41 18.97 -4.20
C ALA A 184 -7.93 19.20 -4.17
N LEU A 185 -8.50 19.50 -3.00
CA LEU A 185 -9.93 19.82 -2.91
C LEU A 185 -10.33 21.07 -3.69
N LYS A 186 -9.47 22.09 -3.79
CA LYS A 186 -9.72 23.24 -4.68
C LYS A 186 -9.72 22.84 -6.15
N LYS A 187 -8.74 22.03 -6.58
CA LYS A 187 -8.65 21.51 -7.96
C LYS A 187 -9.83 20.63 -8.32
N PHE A 188 -10.35 19.84 -7.37
CA PHE A 188 -11.57 19.04 -7.57
C PHE A 188 -12.77 19.91 -7.99
N GLU A 189 -12.94 21.08 -7.38
CA GLU A 189 -14.07 21.96 -7.72
C GLU A 189 -13.98 22.53 -9.14
N MET A 190 -12.77 22.56 -9.73
CA MET A 190 -12.51 23.02 -11.10
C MET A 190 -12.72 21.92 -12.15
N LEU A 191 -12.95 20.67 -11.75
CA LEU A 191 -13.20 19.56 -12.67
C LEU A 191 -14.55 19.70 -13.37
N SER A 192 -14.67 19.06 -14.53
CA SER A 192 -15.94 18.93 -15.25
C SER A 192 -16.95 18.12 -14.41
N ASP A 193 -18.24 18.29 -14.68
CA ASP A 193 -19.28 17.52 -13.99
C ASP A 193 -19.15 16.01 -14.28
N GLU A 194 -18.69 15.64 -15.48
CA GLU A 194 -18.40 14.26 -15.85
C GLU A 194 -17.27 13.69 -14.98
N ASP A 195 -16.15 14.39 -14.87
CA ASP A 195 -15.03 13.98 -14.01
C ASP A 195 -15.44 13.88 -12.54
N LYS A 196 -16.26 14.81 -12.04
CA LYS A 196 -16.75 14.76 -10.66
C LYS A 196 -17.58 13.53 -10.34
N THR A 197 -18.04 12.79 -11.36
CA THR A 197 -18.74 11.50 -11.18
C THR A 197 -17.83 10.29 -11.28
N ASN A 198 -16.58 10.45 -11.75
CA ASN A 198 -15.59 9.39 -11.84
C ASN A 198 -15.27 8.83 -10.45
N GLU A 199 -15.38 7.50 -10.29
CA GLU A 199 -15.21 6.84 -9.01
C GLU A 199 -13.80 7.04 -8.41
N ASN A 200 -12.75 7.03 -9.25
CA ASN A 200 -11.37 7.28 -8.81
C ASN A 200 -11.26 8.67 -8.15
N ILE A 201 -11.86 9.67 -8.78
CA ILE A 201 -11.81 11.06 -8.31
C ILE A 201 -12.64 11.21 -7.04
N LEU A 202 -13.83 10.62 -6.99
CA LEU A 202 -14.69 10.62 -5.81
C LEU A 202 -14.01 9.96 -4.60
N PHE A 203 -13.38 8.80 -4.81
CA PHE A 203 -12.68 8.09 -3.73
C PHE A 203 -11.48 8.88 -3.20
N LEU A 204 -10.69 9.49 -4.08
CA LEU A 204 -9.58 10.38 -3.71
C LEU A 204 -10.06 11.64 -3.00
N ARG A 205 -11.17 12.23 -3.44
CA ARG A 205 -11.79 13.38 -2.77
C ARG A 205 -12.19 13.02 -1.34
N ALA A 206 -12.82 11.86 -1.14
CA ALA A 206 -13.18 11.39 0.20
C ALA A 206 -11.93 11.22 1.09
N ASN A 207 -10.85 10.66 0.56
CA ASN A 207 -9.57 10.56 1.28
C ASN A 207 -8.99 11.95 1.63
N ALA A 208 -9.01 12.91 0.71
CA ALA A 208 -8.54 14.28 0.96
C ALA A 208 -9.41 15.01 2.00
N LEU A 209 -10.72 14.81 1.98
CA LEU A 209 -11.64 15.31 2.99
C LEU A 209 -11.31 14.74 4.37
N LEU A 210 -11.03 13.44 4.46
CA LEU A 210 -10.59 12.79 5.70
C LEU A 210 -9.27 13.38 6.22
N ALA A 211 -8.28 13.53 5.35
CA ALA A 211 -6.98 14.13 5.69
C ALA A 211 -7.08 15.59 6.14
N THR A 212 -8.11 16.32 5.72
CA THR A 212 -8.37 17.72 6.08
C THR A 212 -9.43 17.89 7.19
N ASN A 213 -9.72 16.81 7.94
CA ASN A 213 -10.66 16.81 9.06
C ASN A 213 -12.14 17.05 8.68
N GLN A 214 -12.51 16.84 7.43
CA GLN A 214 -13.87 17.03 6.90
C GLN A 214 -14.63 15.70 6.80
N ALA A 215 -14.64 14.92 7.90
CA ALA A 215 -15.19 13.56 7.90
C ALA A 215 -16.66 13.49 7.48
N SER A 216 -17.49 14.44 7.94
CA SER A 216 -18.92 14.49 7.59
C SER A 216 -19.17 14.61 6.09
N ALA A 217 -18.29 15.31 5.36
CA ALA A 217 -18.39 15.46 3.90
C ALA A 217 -17.88 14.20 3.16
N ALA A 218 -16.96 13.43 3.74
CA ALA A 218 -16.44 12.20 3.16
C ALA A 218 -17.43 11.03 3.24
N ILE A 219 -18.20 10.96 4.33
CA ILE A 219 -19.18 9.88 4.60
C ILE A 219 -20.11 9.59 3.40
N PRO A 220 -20.88 10.55 2.87
CA PRO A 220 -21.84 10.24 1.79
C PRO A 220 -21.16 9.73 0.52
N ILE A 221 -19.92 10.13 0.26
CA ILE A 221 -19.14 9.66 -0.89
C ILE A 221 -18.73 8.20 -0.68
N LEU A 222 -18.20 7.89 0.50
CA LEU A 222 -17.75 6.53 0.86
C LEU A 222 -18.92 5.54 0.94
N ASP A 223 -20.06 5.97 1.50
CA ASP A 223 -21.27 5.16 1.57
C ASP A 223 -21.84 4.83 0.19
N LYS A 224 -21.78 5.80 -0.75
CA LYS A 224 -22.14 5.56 -2.15
C LYS A 224 -21.26 4.47 -2.78
N ILE A 225 -19.94 4.56 -2.59
CA ILE A 225 -19.00 3.54 -3.11
C ILE A 225 -19.25 2.17 -2.45
N CYS A 226 -19.48 2.13 -1.13
CA CYS A 226 -19.77 0.87 -0.41
C CYS A 226 -21.07 0.19 -0.84
N SER A 227 -22.00 0.95 -1.41
CA SER A 227 -23.28 0.46 -1.91
C SER A 227 -23.14 -0.24 -3.27
N ASP A 228 -22.10 0.11 -4.04
CA ASP A 228 -21.77 -0.56 -5.29
C ASP A 228 -20.89 -1.80 -5.02
N LYS A 229 -21.44 -3.00 -5.25
CA LYS A 229 -20.72 -4.26 -5.04
C LYS A 229 -19.73 -4.60 -6.15
N THR A 230 -19.75 -3.86 -7.25
CA THR A 230 -18.83 -4.01 -8.39
C THR A 230 -17.64 -3.08 -8.33
N SER A 231 -17.68 -2.09 -7.43
CA SER A 231 -16.60 -1.12 -7.22
C SER A 231 -15.27 -1.80 -6.88
N THR A 232 -14.21 -1.39 -7.58
CA THR A 232 -12.84 -1.82 -7.27
C THR A 232 -12.34 -1.24 -5.95
N TYR A 233 -12.89 -0.09 -5.53
CA TYR A 233 -12.57 0.55 -4.24
C TYR A 233 -13.34 -0.03 -3.07
N LEU A 234 -14.29 -0.95 -3.26
CA LEU A 234 -15.18 -1.42 -2.19
C LEU A 234 -14.43 -1.78 -0.89
N PRO A 235 -13.34 -2.58 -0.88
CA PRO A 235 -12.66 -2.93 0.36
C PRO A 235 -12.01 -1.70 1.04
N ASP A 236 -11.43 -0.79 0.26
CA ASP A 236 -10.83 0.44 0.78
C ASP A 236 -11.91 1.40 1.29
N ALA A 237 -12.99 1.58 0.54
CA ALA A 237 -14.13 2.42 0.90
C ALA A 237 -14.78 1.97 2.21
N GLN A 238 -14.93 0.66 2.43
CA GLN A 238 -15.44 0.13 3.71
C GLN A 238 -14.53 0.51 4.88
N TRP A 239 -13.21 0.42 4.70
CA TRP A 239 -12.24 0.81 5.72
C TRP A 239 -12.29 2.31 6.01
N TYR A 240 -12.22 3.14 4.97
CA TYR A 240 -12.26 4.59 5.12
C TYR A 240 -13.63 5.10 5.61
N ALA A 241 -14.74 4.44 5.30
CA ALA A 241 -16.06 4.75 5.86
C ALA A 241 -16.07 4.53 7.38
N GLY A 242 -15.54 3.40 7.85
CA GLY A 242 -15.38 3.14 9.28
C GLY A 242 -14.57 4.23 9.99
N LEU A 243 -13.46 4.67 9.37
CA LEU A 243 -12.63 5.77 9.88
C LEU A 243 -13.33 7.13 9.81
N ALA A 244 -14.13 7.39 8.78
CA ALA A 244 -14.92 8.60 8.63
C ALA A 244 -15.97 8.71 9.74
N TYR A 245 -16.71 7.63 9.98
CA TYR A 245 -17.69 7.55 11.06
C TYR A 245 -17.04 7.67 12.44
N LEU A 246 -15.89 7.03 12.64
CA LEU A 246 -15.12 7.16 13.88
C LEU A 246 -14.77 8.64 14.13
N LYS A 247 -14.21 9.32 13.12
CA LYS A 247 -13.80 10.71 13.20
C LYS A 247 -14.97 11.68 13.36
N ALA A 248 -16.14 11.33 12.83
CA ALA A 248 -17.40 12.04 13.05
C ALA A 248 -18.07 11.72 14.39
N ASN A 249 -17.40 10.97 15.28
CA ASN A 249 -17.92 10.54 16.59
C ASN A 249 -19.17 9.63 16.51
N ASP A 250 -19.43 9.02 15.36
CA ASP A 250 -20.46 7.99 15.20
C ASP A 250 -19.86 6.60 15.42
N LEU A 251 -19.63 6.28 16.69
CA LEU A 251 -19.04 5.01 17.09
C LEU A 251 -19.88 3.81 16.71
N LYS A 252 -21.22 3.96 16.61
CA LYS A 252 -22.12 2.87 16.27
C LYS A 252 -21.89 2.43 14.82
N ARG A 253 -21.91 3.37 13.87
CA ARG A 253 -21.65 3.06 12.46
C ARG A 253 -20.20 2.64 12.24
N ALA A 254 -19.23 3.31 12.89
CA ALA A 254 -17.82 2.92 12.82
C ALA A 254 -17.60 1.46 13.24
N LYS A 255 -18.10 1.05 14.42
CA LYS A 255 -18.03 -0.34 14.90
C LYS A 255 -18.73 -1.31 13.94
N SER A 256 -19.81 -0.90 13.27
CA SER A 256 -20.51 -1.73 12.28
C SER A 256 -19.62 -2.06 11.08
N TYR A 257 -19.00 -1.05 10.45
CA TYR A 257 -18.06 -1.26 9.34
C TYR A 257 -16.91 -2.17 9.74
N PHE A 258 -16.24 -1.89 10.87
CA PHE A 258 -15.11 -2.72 11.30
C PHE A 258 -15.52 -4.16 11.62
N LYS A 259 -16.72 -4.39 12.16
CA LYS A 259 -17.22 -5.75 12.39
C LYS A 259 -17.48 -6.49 11.10
N GLU A 260 -18.06 -5.84 10.10
CA GLU A 260 -18.28 -6.42 8.78
C GLU A 260 -16.95 -6.79 8.11
N ILE A 261 -15.97 -5.88 8.14
CA ILE A 261 -14.61 -6.10 7.63
C ILE A 261 -13.94 -7.28 8.35
N ALA A 262 -14.03 -7.36 9.68
CA ALA A 262 -13.44 -8.44 10.47
C ALA A 262 -14.15 -9.80 10.25
N ALA A 263 -15.46 -9.79 9.99
CA ALA A 263 -16.27 -10.98 9.76
C ALA A 263 -16.17 -11.52 8.32
N SER A 264 -15.74 -10.68 7.35
CA SER A 264 -15.46 -11.13 5.99
C SER A 264 -14.48 -12.32 6.03
N SER A 265 -14.78 -13.39 5.29
CA SER A 265 -14.15 -14.71 5.46
C SER A 265 -12.63 -14.60 5.64
N ARG A 266 -12.13 -15.08 6.80
CA ARG A 266 -10.72 -14.93 7.27
C ARG A 266 -9.73 -14.97 6.10
N GLY A 267 -9.22 -13.79 5.73
CA GLY A 267 -8.12 -13.62 4.78
C GLY A 267 -8.46 -13.06 3.39
N LYS A 268 -9.73 -12.75 3.07
CA LYS A 268 -10.06 -12.12 1.77
C LYS A 268 -10.06 -10.59 1.77
N HIS A 269 -10.47 -9.97 2.87
CA HIS A 269 -10.52 -8.50 2.94
C HIS A 269 -9.17 -7.95 3.40
N PRO A 270 -8.57 -6.98 2.68
CA PRO A 270 -7.23 -6.45 2.99
C PRO A 270 -7.09 -5.81 4.38
N TYR A 271 -8.20 -5.52 5.06
CA TYR A 271 -8.27 -4.79 6.32
C TYR A 271 -8.79 -5.66 7.48
N ALA A 272 -9.07 -6.94 7.27
CA ALA A 272 -9.69 -7.82 8.28
C ALA A 272 -8.90 -7.89 9.59
N GLU A 273 -7.57 -8.06 9.51
CA GLU A 273 -6.71 -8.11 10.70
C GLU A 273 -6.65 -6.76 11.43
N LYS A 274 -6.52 -5.66 10.67
CA LYS A 274 -6.53 -4.29 11.22
C LYS A 274 -7.84 -3.99 11.94
N ALA A 275 -8.97 -4.34 11.33
CA ALA A 275 -10.30 -4.15 11.91
C ALA A 275 -10.49 -5.00 13.17
N THR A 276 -10.04 -6.26 13.16
CA THR A 276 -10.09 -7.14 14.34
C THR A 276 -9.29 -6.57 15.50
N LYS A 277 -8.06 -6.10 15.22
CA LYS A 277 -7.22 -5.45 16.23
C LYS A 277 -7.92 -4.22 16.81
N LEU A 278 -8.35 -3.31 15.94
CA LEU A 278 -8.99 -2.05 16.32
C LEU A 278 -10.24 -2.26 17.20
N LEU A 279 -11.08 -3.25 16.87
CA LEU A 279 -12.26 -3.61 17.66
C LEU A 279 -11.91 -4.12 19.06
N ASN A 280 -10.84 -4.90 19.19
CA ASN A 280 -10.46 -5.55 20.44
C ASN A 280 -9.66 -4.62 21.37
N THR A 281 -8.85 -3.71 20.83
CA THR A 281 -7.96 -2.85 21.62
C THR A 281 -8.54 -1.47 21.91
N ASP A 282 -9.15 -0.85 20.89
CA ASP A 282 -9.39 0.60 20.91
C ASP A 282 -10.87 0.95 20.94
N LEU A 283 -11.73 0.09 20.40
CA LEU A 283 -13.19 0.29 20.33
C LEU A 283 -13.99 -0.65 21.23
N HIS A 284 -13.34 -1.37 22.15
CA HIS A 284 -14.03 -2.32 23.03
C HIS A 284 -14.85 -1.64 24.14
N LYS A 285 -14.40 -0.48 24.62
CA LYS A 285 -15.10 0.34 25.64
C LYS A 285 -16.32 1.04 25.05
#